data_AF-A0A6M0BJK8-F1
#
_entry.id   AF-A0A6M0BJK8-F1
#
_cell.length_a   1.000
_cell.length_b   1.000
_cell.length_c   1.000
_cell.angle_alpha   90.00
_cell.angle_beta   90.00
_cell.angle_gamma   90.00
#
_symmetry.space_group_name_H-M   'P 1'
#
loop_
_entity.id
_entity.type
_entity.pdbx_description
1 polymer ?
#
loop_
_entity_poly.entity_id
_entity_poly.type
_entity_poly.pdbx_seq_one_letter_code
_entity_poly.pdbx_strand_id
1 'polypeptide(L)'
;RVTSETIFSDGEKSFTLDLKDKVLSLSDFIVPDVDTVSSLKQVRGKEYSNSVDKNTNGSADPGQTLNWFGNGTTTDGFDYGIRGQVDAMANSGDAFFRAVIRNQATLVFSTSFDDKIYYETPTGANNIWATANQIDKPGPGIDLGVTDVDGLELWGGTDANRFSVYGDPDVAVYNYNSNGTTTALYTQEEIAKAIGVDDEFAELVNLDAMMTSGRNLIMFSIDPIEEAGLDGGEIWVWEKGSGPADFLKHGGHLWNTDFKVMETFGTASENVNALEAIGSYSGILDAGFEVIPVKSLPLDTVGGNPIPLSI
;
A
#
# COMPACT_ATOMS: atom_id res chain seq x y z
N ARG A 1 22.79 18.20 16.06
CA ARG A 1 21.87 17.47 16.97
C ARG A 1 20.49 17.62 16.38
N VAL A 2 19.89 16.53 15.91
CA VAL A 2 18.57 16.56 15.29
C VAL A 2 17.58 16.90 16.41
N THR A 3 16.95 18.08 16.32
CA THR A 3 16.03 18.63 17.34
C THR A 3 14.57 18.28 17.07
N SER A 4 14.34 17.48 16.02
CA SER A 4 13.01 17.21 15.49
C SER A 4 13.03 15.96 14.60
N GLU A 5 12.12 15.02 14.84
CA GLU A 5 11.89 13.84 13.99
C GLU A 5 10.43 13.82 13.55
N THR A 6 10.19 13.66 12.25
CA THR A 6 8.83 13.53 11.71
C THR A 6 8.40 12.07 11.89
N ILE A 7 7.36 11.85 12.69
CA ILE A 7 6.89 10.49 13.04
C ILE A 7 5.73 10.07 12.12
N PHE A 8 4.98 11.04 11.60
CA PHE A 8 3.87 10.83 10.67
C PHE A 8 3.68 12.09 9.81
N SER A 9 3.28 11.93 8.56
CA SER A 9 2.86 13.04 7.69
C SER A 9 1.76 12.53 6.77
N ASP A 10 0.68 13.31 6.62
CA ASP A 10 -0.47 12.97 5.75
C ASP A 10 -0.51 13.85 4.48
N GLY A 11 0.66 14.32 4.02
CA GLY A 11 0.79 15.28 2.92
C GLY A 11 0.41 16.74 3.25
N GLU A 12 -0.55 17.00 4.16
CA GLU A 12 -0.96 18.36 4.57
C GLU A 12 -0.40 18.80 5.93
N LYS A 13 -0.17 17.86 6.84
CA LYS A 13 0.35 18.04 8.19
C LYS A 13 1.48 17.04 8.42
N SER A 14 2.64 17.59 8.78
CA SER A 14 3.73 16.78 9.33
C SER A 14 3.69 16.87 10.85
N PHE A 15 3.74 15.71 11.50
CA PHE A 15 3.90 15.61 12.95
C PHE A 15 5.39 15.51 13.24
N THR A 16 5.96 16.70 13.43
CA THR A 16 7.33 16.85 13.85
C THR A 16 7.38 16.89 15.37
N LEU A 17 8.03 15.90 15.98
CA LEU A 17 8.29 15.89 17.42
C LEU A 17 9.31 16.99 17.74
N ASP A 18 8.89 18.19 18.13
CA ASP A 18 9.80 19.21 18.64
C ASP A 18 10.19 18.85 20.08
N LEU A 19 11.45 18.44 20.27
CA LEU A 19 12.00 17.96 21.55
C LEU A 19 12.10 19.06 22.63
N LYS A 20 11.65 20.28 22.35
CA LYS A 20 11.71 21.40 23.31
C LYS A 20 10.51 21.49 24.25
N ASP A 21 9.32 21.10 23.82
CA ASP A 21 8.10 21.30 24.61
C ASP A 21 7.49 19.95 25.01
N LYS A 22 7.76 19.58 26.28
CA LYS A 22 7.24 18.37 26.90
C LYS A 22 5.71 18.45 27.06
N VAL A 23 5.08 17.30 26.82
CA VAL A 23 3.68 16.91 27.08
C VAL A 23 2.74 17.10 25.89
N LEU A 24 2.57 16.02 25.12
CA LEU A 24 1.39 15.79 24.30
C LEU A 24 0.51 14.73 24.98
N SER A 25 -0.80 14.97 25.01
CA SER A 25 -1.81 14.04 25.50
C SER A 25 -2.02 12.93 24.48
N LEU A 26 -1.86 11.67 24.91
CA LEU A 26 -2.07 10.46 24.11
C LEU A 26 -3.54 10.15 23.81
N SER A 27 -4.49 10.94 24.32
CA SER A 27 -5.92 10.77 24.05
C SER A 27 -6.33 11.03 22.60
N ASP A 28 -5.48 11.70 21.83
CA ASP A 28 -5.81 12.19 20.49
C ASP A 28 -5.22 11.31 19.37
N PHE A 29 -4.58 10.20 19.74
CA PHE A 29 -3.87 9.32 18.82
C PHE A 29 -4.35 7.87 18.98
N ILE A 30 -5.38 7.51 18.22
CA ILE A 30 -5.72 6.12 17.93
C ILE A 30 -5.54 5.95 16.42
N VAL A 31 -4.44 5.33 16.01
CA VAL A 31 -4.41 4.75 14.66
C VAL A 31 -5.03 3.36 14.79
N PRO A 32 -6.19 3.12 14.19
CA PRO A 32 -7.07 2.04 14.63
C PRO A 32 -6.52 0.66 14.24
N ASP A 33 -6.63 -0.28 15.18
CA ASP A 33 -6.32 -1.70 15.01
C ASP A 33 -7.36 -2.39 14.08
N VAL A 34 -7.02 -3.55 13.55
CA VAL A 34 -7.83 -4.39 12.63
C VAL A 34 -9.23 -4.70 13.21
N ASP A 35 -9.40 -4.67 14.53
CA ASP A 35 -10.71 -4.83 15.20
C ASP A 35 -11.68 -3.65 15.00
N THR A 36 -11.26 -2.56 14.36
CA THR A 36 -12.08 -1.37 14.07
C THR A 36 -12.30 -1.12 12.57
N VAL A 37 -12.14 -2.14 11.73
CA VAL A 37 -12.39 -2.08 10.27
C VAL A 37 -13.79 -1.51 9.91
N SER A 38 -14.77 -1.59 10.81
CA SER A 38 -16.07 -0.93 10.61
C SER A 38 -16.04 0.61 10.70
N SER A 39 -15.09 1.21 11.43
CA SER A 39 -14.88 2.67 11.54
C SER A 39 -13.79 3.22 10.62
N LEU A 40 -12.98 2.36 9.99
CA LEU A 40 -12.00 2.75 8.94
C LEU A 40 -12.65 3.26 7.64
N LYS A 41 -13.99 3.22 7.57
CA LYS A 41 -14.85 3.77 6.50
C LYS A 41 -14.86 5.31 6.43
N GLN A 42 -13.99 6.03 7.14
CA GLN A 42 -13.98 7.50 7.18
C GLN A 42 -12.59 8.14 7.12
N VAL A 43 -11.52 7.36 6.97
CA VAL A 43 -10.20 7.95 6.70
C VAL A 43 -10.28 8.57 5.30
N ARG A 44 -10.05 9.89 5.22
CA ARG A 44 -10.04 10.62 3.95
C ARG A 44 -8.72 10.38 3.22
N GLY A 45 -8.76 10.49 1.90
CA GLY A 45 -7.61 10.39 0.99
C GLY A 45 -7.11 8.95 0.76
N LYS A 46 -8.04 7.98 0.82
CA LYS A 46 -7.77 6.67 0.21
C LYS A 46 -7.94 6.82 -1.29
N GLU A 47 -6.99 6.34 -2.07
CA GLU A 47 -7.02 6.38 -3.53
C GLU A 47 -6.75 4.98 -4.09
N TYR A 48 -7.42 4.61 -5.19
CA TYR A 48 -7.06 3.44 -6.03
C TYR A 48 -6.99 3.81 -7.51
N SER A 49 -6.26 2.99 -8.27
CA SER A 49 -6.45 2.80 -9.71
C SER A 49 -7.15 1.46 -10.00
N ASN A 50 -7.68 1.33 -11.21
CA ASN A 50 -8.45 0.17 -11.67
C ASN A 50 -7.90 -0.28 -13.03
N SER A 51 -8.16 -1.54 -13.42
CA SER A 51 -7.52 -2.12 -14.62
C SER A 51 -7.79 -1.37 -15.92
N VAL A 52 -8.89 -0.65 -15.95
CA VAL A 52 -9.01 0.51 -16.82
C VAL A 52 -9.24 1.71 -15.91
N ASP A 53 -8.23 2.58 -15.85
CA ASP A 53 -8.32 3.88 -15.17
C ASP A 53 -9.56 4.60 -15.68
N LYS A 54 -10.31 5.17 -14.75
CA LYS A 54 -11.62 5.74 -15.01
C LYS A 54 -11.87 6.92 -14.08
N ASN A 55 -12.71 7.83 -14.55
CA ASN A 55 -13.29 8.85 -13.68
C ASN A 55 -14.47 8.30 -12.87
N THR A 56 -14.98 9.12 -11.95
CA THR A 56 -16.10 8.84 -11.04
C THR A 56 -17.38 8.40 -11.74
N ASN A 57 -17.55 8.72 -13.02
CA ASN A 57 -18.72 8.31 -13.81
C ASN A 57 -18.51 6.97 -14.53
N GLY A 58 -17.41 6.28 -14.27
CA GLY A 58 -17.02 5.02 -14.89
C GLY A 58 -16.57 5.14 -16.35
N SER A 59 -16.27 6.36 -16.82
CA SER A 59 -15.71 6.55 -18.17
C SER A 59 -14.19 6.41 -18.10
N ALA A 60 -13.61 5.68 -19.06
CA ALA A 60 -12.17 5.49 -19.14
C ALA A 60 -11.44 6.84 -19.20
N ASP A 61 -10.43 6.99 -18.34
CA ASP A 61 -9.65 8.20 -18.16
C ASP A 61 -8.21 7.81 -17.75
N PRO A 62 -7.32 7.52 -18.71
CA PRO A 62 -5.98 7.01 -18.44
C PRO A 62 -5.17 7.93 -17.51
N GLY A 63 -4.54 7.37 -16.48
CA GLY A 63 -3.78 8.14 -15.49
C GLY A 63 -4.63 8.69 -14.34
N GLN A 64 -5.95 8.49 -14.36
CA GLN A 64 -6.86 8.94 -13.30
C GLN A 64 -7.01 7.88 -12.21
N THR A 65 -6.76 8.29 -10.97
CA THR A 65 -7.09 7.53 -9.77
C THR A 65 -8.42 7.99 -9.17
N LEU A 66 -9.01 7.21 -8.29
CA LEU A 66 -10.26 7.55 -7.61
C LEU A 66 -10.06 7.59 -6.10
N ASN A 67 -10.46 8.71 -5.50
CA ASN A 67 -10.64 8.78 -4.06
C ASN A 67 -11.85 7.92 -3.65
N TRP A 68 -11.74 7.13 -2.59
CA TRP A 68 -12.87 6.35 -2.09
C TRP A 68 -13.15 6.53 -0.59
N PHE A 69 -14.42 6.43 -0.23
CA PHE A 69 -14.90 6.78 1.12
C PHE A 69 -15.37 5.58 1.96
N GLY A 70 -15.17 4.35 1.51
CA GLY A 70 -15.47 3.13 2.27
C GLY A 70 -16.96 2.75 2.33
N ASN A 71 -17.79 3.46 1.56
CA ASN A 71 -19.24 3.26 1.42
C ASN A 71 -19.64 3.06 -0.06
N GLY A 72 -18.67 2.77 -0.93
CA GLY A 72 -18.85 2.62 -2.37
C GLY A 72 -19.17 3.91 -3.11
N THR A 73 -18.84 5.08 -2.54
CA THR A 73 -18.79 6.33 -3.31
C THR A 73 -17.35 6.72 -3.56
N THR A 74 -17.13 7.26 -4.75
CA THR A 74 -15.85 7.73 -5.25
C THR A 74 -15.95 9.17 -5.75
N THR A 75 -14.81 9.84 -5.78
CA THR A 75 -14.61 11.12 -6.50
C THR A 75 -13.29 11.05 -7.25
N ASP A 76 -13.12 11.86 -8.30
CA ASP A 76 -11.86 11.91 -9.04
C ASP A 76 -10.73 12.28 -8.07
N GLY A 77 -9.64 11.52 -8.14
CA GLY A 77 -8.42 11.74 -7.37
C GLY A 77 -7.31 12.33 -8.21
N PHE A 78 -6.10 11.85 -7.98
CA PHE A 78 -4.95 12.28 -8.75
C PHE A 78 -5.05 11.89 -10.23
N ASP A 79 -4.69 12.83 -11.10
CA ASP A 79 -4.52 12.63 -12.53
C ASP A 79 -3.04 12.88 -12.88
N TYR A 80 -2.34 11.81 -13.26
CA TYR A 80 -0.92 11.89 -13.60
C TYR A 80 -0.68 12.54 -14.98
N GLY A 81 -1.73 12.78 -15.78
CA GLY A 81 -1.63 13.38 -17.12
C GLY A 81 -0.86 12.53 -18.12
N ILE A 82 -0.83 11.21 -17.88
CA ILE A 82 -0.10 10.23 -18.68
C ILE A 82 -1.02 9.56 -19.71
N ARG A 83 -0.44 8.71 -20.55
CA ARG A 83 -1.19 7.75 -21.35
C ARG A 83 -0.87 6.37 -20.80
N GLY A 84 -1.89 5.60 -20.47
CA GLY A 84 -1.73 4.27 -19.88
C GLY A 84 -2.50 4.14 -18.58
N GLN A 85 -2.49 2.91 -18.06
CA GLN A 85 -3.08 2.56 -16.78
C GLN A 85 -2.04 2.78 -15.67
N VAL A 86 -2.47 3.34 -14.54
CA VAL A 86 -1.68 3.37 -13.32
C VAL A 86 -1.72 1.98 -12.69
N ASP A 87 -0.55 1.35 -12.65
CA ASP A 87 -0.43 -0.08 -12.36
C ASP A 87 0.21 -0.38 -11.00
N ALA A 88 0.70 0.67 -10.35
CA ALA A 88 1.07 0.71 -8.97
C ALA A 88 1.13 2.18 -8.57
N MET A 89 0.87 2.50 -7.31
CA MET A 89 1.06 3.85 -6.80
C MET A 89 1.43 3.83 -5.33
N ALA A 90 2.08 4.89 -4.88
CA ALA A 90 2.46 5.10 -3.49
C ALA A 90 2.78 6.57 -3.26
N ASN A 91 2.61 7.02 -2.02
CA ASN A 91 3.32 8.21 -1.56
C ASN A 91 4.84 7.94 -1.46
N SER A 92 5.64 9.00 -1.51
CA SER A 92 7.11 8.94 -1.44
C SER A 92 7.68 8.56 -0.06
N GLY A 93 6.82 8.41 0.96
CA GLY A 93 7.20 8.48 2.36
C GLY A 93 6.24 7.71 3.25
N ASP A 94 6.00 6.46 2.91
CA ASP A 94 4.99 5.64 3.55
C ASP A 94 5.32 5.45 5.03
N ALA A 95 4.34 5.78 5.87
CA ALA A 95 4.49 5.81 7.31
C ALA A 95 4.68 4.42 7.93
N PHE A 96 4.22 3.36 7.26
CA PHE A 96 4.24 1.98 7.75
C PHE A 96 5.24 1.09 7.02
N PHE A 97 5.87 1.55 5.93
CA PHE A 97 6.90 0.83 5.18
C PHE A 97 7.88 0.04 6.05
N ARG A 98 8.53 0.72 7.02
CA ARG A 98 9.50 0.08 7.91
C ARG A 98 8.85 -0.85 8.94
N ALA A 99 7.60 -0.59 9.32
CA ALA A 99 6.86 -1.46 10.23
C ALA A 99 6.47 -2.76 9.54
N VAL A 100 6.11 -2.74 8.24
CA VAL A 100 5.88 -3.96 7.45
C VAL A 100 7.17 -4.78 7.36
N ILE A 101 8.29 -4.18 6.99
CA ILE A 101 9.60 -4.88 6.93
C ILE A 101 9.96 -5.56 8.26
N ARG A 102 9.58 -4.94 9.38
CA ARG A 102 9.83 -5.47 10.74
C ARG A 102 8.75 -6.43 11.23
N ASN A 103 7.76 -6.76 10.39
CA ASN A 103 6.60 -7.57 10.74
C ASN A 103 5.87 -7.00 11.97
N GLN A 104 5.52 -5.72 11.92
CA GLN A 104 4.90 -4.95 13.02
C GLN A 104 3.62 -4.22 12.58
N ALA A 105 3.43 -3.98 11.29
CA ALA A 105 2.19 -3.47 10.73
C ALA A 105 1.46 -4.59 9.99
N THR A 106 0.15 -4.44 9.80
CA THR A 106 -0.66 -5.29 8.92
C THR A 106 -0.39 -4.88 7.48
N LEU A 107 -0.02 -5.84 6.64
CA LEU A 107 0.10 -5.64 5.20
C LEU A 107 -1.30 -5.67 4.58
N VAL A 108 -1.57 -4.77 3.65
CA VAL A 108 -2.82 -4.66 2.90
C VAL A 108 -2.50 -4.73 1.42
N PHE A 109 -3.25 -5.52 0.66
CA PHE A 109 -2.93 -5.77 -0.74
C PHE A 109 -4.16 -6.19 -1.54
N SER A 110 -4.06 -6.14 -2.86
CA SER A 110 -5.00 -6.73 -3.81
C SER A 110 -4.27 -7.70 -4.74
N THR A 111 -5.02 -8.40 -5.58
CA THR A 111 -4.48 -9.29 -6.61
C THR A 111 -5.22 -9.06 -7.92
N SER A 112 -4.59 -9.31 -9.06
CA SER A 112 -5.25 -9.07 -10.36
C SER A 112 -6.55 -9.86 -10.51
N PHE A 113 -7.47 -9.29 -11.27
CA PHE A 113 -8.80 -9.85 -11.52
C PHE A 113 -9.64 -10.02 -10.23
N ASP A 114 -9.34 -9.27 -9.17
CA ASP A 114 -10.06 -9.29 -7.91
C ASP A 114 -10.56 -7.89 -7.52
N ASP A 115 -11.84 -7.80 -7.17
CA ASP A 115 -12.54 -6.58 -6.76
C ASP A 115 -12.46 -6.33 -5.23
N LYS A 116 -11.55 -7.03 -4.54
CA LYS A 116 -11.35 -7.00 -3.10
C LYS A 116 -9.94 -6.57 -2.74
N ILE A 117 -9.84 -6.02 -1.53
CA ILE A 117 -8.58 -5.76 -0.86
C ILE A 117 -8.51 -6.68 0.36
N TYR A 118 -7.38 -7.34 0.52
CA TYR A 118 -7.08 -8.29 1.57
C TYR A 118 -6.11 -7.69 2.58
N TYR A 119 -5.99 -8.33 3.74
CA TYR A 119 -4.95 -8.00 4.70
C TYR A 119 -4.30 -9.24 5.27
N GLU A 120 -3.05 -9.07 5.71
CA GLU A 120 -2.32 -9.99 6.56
C GLU A 120 -1.74 -9.27 7.78
N THR A 121 -2.01 -9.79 8.96
CA THR A 121 -1.42 -9.29 10.22
C THR A 121 -0.02 -9.83 10.44
N PRO A 122 0.78 -9.22 11.34
CA PRO A 122 2.09 -9.77 11.74
C PRO A 122 2.09 -11.22 12.24
N THR A 123 0.94 -11.73 12.67
CA THR A 123 0.76 -13.11 13.15
C THR A 123 0.29 -14.08 12.06
N GLY A 124 0.12 -13.62 10.82
CA GLY A 124 -0.39 -14.40 9.69
C GLY A 124 -1.91 -14.56 9.65
N ALA A 125 -2.64 -13.89 10.56
CA ALA A 125 -4.10 -13.83 10.46
C ALA A 125 -4.48 -12.91 9.29
N ASN A 126 -5.43 -13.37 8.47
CA ASN A 126 -5.81 -12.70 7.24
C ASN A 126 -7.32 -12.72 7.01
N ASN A 127 -7.81 -11.77 6.20
CA ASN A 127 -9.19 -11.72 5.71
C ASN A 127 -9.32 -10.66 4.60
N ILE A 128 -10.53 -10.49 4.09
CA ILE A 128 -10.91 -9.35 3.26
C ILE A 128 -10.95 -8.09 4.14
N TRP A 129 -10.21 -7.07 3.73
CA TRP A 129 -10.21 -5.74 4.31
C TRP A 129 -11.33 -4.86 3.74
N ALA A 130 -11.48 -4.85 2.41
CA ALA A 130 -12.52 -4.12 1.71
C ALA A 130 -13.10 -4.92 0.55
N THR A 131 -14.43 -4.89 0.44
CA THR A 131 -15.20 -5.45 -0.68
C THR A 131 -15.43 -4.42 -1.76
N ALA A 132 -15.75 -4.86 -2.98
CA ALA A 132 -16.11 -3.97 -4.09
C ALA A 132 -17.15 -2.89 -3.72
N ASN A 133 -18.21 -3.28 -3.01
CA ASN A 133 -19.26 -2.35 -2.57
C ASN A 133 -18.79 -1.29 -1.55
N GLN A 134 -17.63 -1.49 -0.92
CA GLN A 134 -17.03 -0.52 0.00
C GLN A 134 -16.04 0.39 -0.72
N ILE A 135 -15.33 -0.13 -1.72
CA ILE A 135 -14.36 0.62 -2.53
C ILE A 135 -15.14 1.52 -3.49
N ASP A 136 -15.76 0.92 -4.50
CA ASP A 136 -16.49 1.61 -5.56
C ASP A 136 -17.61 0.73 -6.08
N LYS A 137 -18.85 1.10 -5.73
CA LYS A 137 -20.01 0.29 -6.11
C LYS A 137 -20.36 0.57 -7.58
N PRO A 138 -20.93 -0.41 -8.30
CA PRO A 138 -21.44 -0.18 -9.64
C PRO A 138 -22.42 1.00 -9.69
N GLY A 139 -22.13 1.94 -10.58
CA GLY A 139 -22.98 3.07 -10.91
C GLY A 139 -24.02 2.74 -12.00
N PRO A 140 -24.88 3.70 -12.36
CA PRO A 140 -25.77 3.55 -13.51
C PRO A 140 -24.97 3.53 -14.83
N GLY A 141 -25.45 2.75 -15.81
CA GLY A 141 -24.90 2.75 -17.17
C GLY A 141 -23.77 1.72 -17.36
N ILE A 142 -22.60 2.19 -17.77
CA ILE A 142 -21.41 1.34 -18.07
C ILE A 142 -20.46 1.21 -16.89
N ASP A 143 -20.72 1.90 -15.77
CA ASP A 143 -19.85 1.87 -14.60
C ASP A 143 -20.02 0.56 -13.83
N LEU A 144 -19.01 -0.31 -13.93
CA LEU A 144 -18.98 -1.61 -13.26
C LEU A 144 -18.53 -1.51 -11.80
N GLY A 145 -18.21 -0.32 -11.29
CA GLY A 145 -17.55 -0.17 -9.99
C GLY A 145 -16.07 -0.57 -10.08
N VAL A 146 -15.47 -0.94 -8.96
CA VAL A 146 -14.13 -1.55 -8.96
C VAL A 146 -14.22 -2.97 -9.53
N THR A 147 -13.30 -3.28 -10.44
CA THR A 147 -13.18 -4.62 -11.05
C THR A 147 -11.82 -5.23 -10.80
N ASP A 148 -10.82 -4.39 -10.59
CA ASP A 148 -9.45 -4.75 -10.24
C ASP A 148 -8.85 -3.58 -9.44
N VAL A 149 -8.01 -3.85 -8.46
CA VAL A 149 -7.31 -2.78 -7.72
C VAL A 149 -5.84 -2.87 -8.08
N ASP A 150 -5.38 -1.97 -8.95
CA ASP A 150 -4.00 -1.94 -9.48
C ASP A 150 -3.13 -0.87 -8.81
N GLY A 151 -3.66 -0.21 -7.80
CA GLY A 151 -2.96 0.84 -7.10
C GLY A 151 -3.71 1.14 -5.83
N LEU A 152 -2.96 1.38 -4.75
CA LEU A 152 -3.52 1.59 -3.45
C LEU A 152 -2.72 2.65 -2.69
N GLU A 153 -3.42 3.64 -2.18
CA GLU A 153 -2.91 4.57 -1.18
C GLU A 153 -4.00 4.69 -0.10
N LEU A 154 -3.66 4.47 1.16
CA LEU A 154 -4.65 4.49 2.26
C LEU A 154 -4.50 5.69 3.19
N TRP A 155 -3.36 6.39 3.13
CA TRP A 155 -3.01 7.41 4.10
C TRP A 155 -2.45 8.66 3.46
N GLY A 156 -3.15 9.76 3.69
CA GLY A 156 -2.70 11.06 3.23
C GLY A 156 -3.84 11.83 2.62
N GLY A 157 -3.56 13.05 2.16
CA GLY A 157 -4.35 13.63 1.08
C GLY A 157 -4.01 12.96 -0.25
N THR A 158 -4.33 13.62 -1.36
CA THR A 158 -3.87 13.23 -2.69
C THR A 158 -2.34 13.38 -2.79
N ASP A 159 -1.60 12.39 -2.31
CA ASP A 159 -0.14 12.42 -2.16
C ASP A 159 0.57 11.18 -2.71
N ALA A 160 -0.16 10.33 -3.45
CA ALA A 160 0.37 9.28 -4.33
C ALA A 160 1.23 9.90 -5.43
N ASN A 161 2.43 10.34 -5.06
CA ASN A 161 3.34 11.08 -5.93
C ASN A 161 4.38 10.16 -6.58
N ARG A 162 4.18 8.86 -6.49
CA ARG A 162 4.92 7.83 -7.24
C ARG A 162 3.94 6.87 -7.85
N PHE A 163 4.22 6.46 -9.08
CA PHE A 163 3.40 5.53 -9.82
C PHE A 163 4.22 4.71 -10.81
N SER A 164 3.74 3.52 -11.17
CA SER A 164 4.15 2.77 -12.36
C SER A 164 3.06 2.88 -13.44
N VAL A 165 3.43 2.55 -14.67
CA VAL A 165 2.50 2.54 -15.81
C VAL A 165 2.57 1.17 -16.45
N TYR A 166 1.42 0.52 -16.61
CA TYR A 166 1.34 -0.81 -17.18
C TYR A 166 2.02 -0.85 -18.56
N GLY A 167 3.01 -1.73 -18.70
CA GLY A 167 3.71 -1.97 -19.95
C GLY A 167 4.63 -0.83 -20.42
N ASP A 168 5.05 0.08 -19.54
CA ASP A 168 6.09 1.07 -19.85
C ASP A 168 7.47 0.39 -19.92
N PRO A 169 8.11 0.31 -21.11
CA PRO A 169 9.30 -0.50 -21.32
C PRO A 169 10.59 0.10 -20.75
N ASP A 170 10.57 1.35 -20.28
CA ASP A 170 11.80 2.06 -19.88
C ASP A 170 11.80 2.39 -18.38
N VAL A 171 10.63 2.75 -17.83
CA VAL A 171 10.52 3.28 -16.47
C VAL A 171 9.63 2.41 -15.61
N ALA A 172 10.23 1.80 -14.59
CA ALA A 172 9.49 1.02 -13.59
C ALA A 172 8.68 1.91 -12.65
N VAL A 173 9.23 3.07 -12.26
CA VAL A 173 8.55 4.00 -11.35
C VAL A 173 8.87 5.44 -11.73
N TYR A 174 7.82 6.23 -11.84
CA TYR A 174 7.87 7.67 -11.95
C TYR A 174 7.72 8.35 -10.60
N ASN A 175 8.42 9.46 -10.43
CA ASN A 175 8.13 10.45 -9.40
C ASN A 175 7.33 11.60 -10.04
N TYR A 176 6.14 11.87 -9.53
CA TYR A 176 5.34 13.03 -9.90
C TYR A 176 5.77 14.25 -9.08
N ASN A 177 6.25 15.28 -9.76
CA ASN A 177 6.79 16.46 -9.13
C ASN A 177 5.70 17.51 -8.91
N SER A 178 5.87 18.35 -7.88
CA SER A 178 4.88 19.38 -7.51
C SER A 178 4.62 20.44 -8.60
N ASN A 179 5.42 20.49 -9.65
CA ASN A 179 5.23 21.34 -10.82
C ASN A 179 4.39 20.67 -11.93
N GLY A 180 3.83 19.48 -11.68
CA GLY A 180 3.04 18.70 -12.65
C GLY A 180 3.88 17.92 -13.67
N THR A 181 5.19 17.79 -13.46
CA THR A 181 6.07 17.01 -14.36
C THR A 181 6.42 15.67 -13.74
N THR A 182 6.67 14.66 -14.57
CA THR A 182 7.09 13.33 -14.14
C THR A 182 8.57 13.12 -14.44
N THR A 183 9.26 12.38 -13.57
CA THR A 183 10.68 12.02 -13.73
C THR A 183 10.88 10.57 -13.34
N ALA A 184 11.65 9.80 -14.12
CA ALA A 184 11.99 8.42 -13.77
C ALA A 184 12.75 8.36 -12.44
N LEU A 185 12.28 7.50 -11.53
CA LEU A 185 12.90 7.22 -10.24
C LEU A 185 13.65 5.89 -10.26
N TYR A 186 13.01 4.87 -10.84
CA TYR A 186 13.54 3.54 -11.06
C TYR A 186 13.32 3.13 -12.52
N THR A 187 14.34 2.55 -13.16
CA THR A 187 14.18 1.94 -14.50
C THR A 187 13.82 0.46 -14.38
N GLN A 188 13.23 -0.12 -15.43
CA GLN A 188 12.98 -1.57 -15.47
C GLN A 188 14.28 -2.36 -15.29
N GLU A 189 15.37 -1.98 -15.97
CA GLU A 189 16.69 -2.61 -15.84
C GLU A 189 17.21 -2.60 -14.38
N GLU A 190 16.99 -1.51 -13.65
CA GLU A 190 17.38 -1.42 -12.24
C GLU A 190 16.63 -2.42 -11.37
N ILE A 191 15.32 -2.59 -11.60
CA ILE A 191 14.49 -3.55 -10.88
C ILE A 191 14.84 -4.97 -11.28
N ALA A 192 14.90 -5.29 -12.57
CA ALA A 192 15.26 -6.60 -13.09
C ALA A 192 16.57 -7.12 -12.48
N LYS A 193 17.61 -6.26 -12.48
CA LYS A 193 18.90 -6.56 -11.85
C LYS A 193 18.80 -6.74 -10.34
N ALA A 194 17.96 -5.97 -9.65
CA ALA A 194 17.79 -6.09 -8.21
C ALA A 194 17.19 -7.44 -7.82
N ILE A 195 16.20 -7.93 -8.58
CA ILE A 195 15.54 -9.22 -8.32
C ILE A 195 16.24 -10.42 -8.98
N GLY A 196 17.28 -10.17 -9.78
CA GLY A 196 18.07 -11.21 -10.42
C GLY A 196 17.41 -11.84 -11.64
N VAL A 197 16.53 -11.10 -12.31
CA VAL A 197 15.99 -11.47 -13.63
C VAL A 197 17.07 -11.24 -14.68
N ASP A 198 17.24 -12.22 -15.57
CA ASP A 198 18.24 -12.16 -16.65
C ASP A 198 17.93 -10.99 -17.61
N ASP A 199 18.98 -10.38 -18.18
CA ASP A 199 18.87 -9.21 -19.07
C ASP A 199 17.92 -9.45 -20.27
N GLU A 200 17.74 -10.71 -20.69
CA GLU A 200 16.83 -11.08 -21.78
C GLU A 200 15.34 -10.97 -21.43
N PHE A 201 15.00 -10.95 -20.13
CA PHE A 201 13.63 -10.80 -19.62
C PHE A 201 13.42 -9.48 -18.89
N ALA A 202 14.42 -8.58 -18.87
CA ALA A 202 14.34 -7.32 -18.15
C ALA A 202 13.18 -6.42 -18.67
N GLU A 203 12.83 -6.51 -19.95
CA GLU A 203 11.70 -5.79 -20.56
C GLU A 203 10.32 -6.31 -20.13
N LEU A 204 10.27 -7.51 -19.51
CA LEU A 204 9.04 -8.10 -18.97
C LEU A 204 8.76 -7.64 -17.53
N VAL A 205 9.71 -6.94 -16.90
CA VAL A 205 9.55 -6.46 -15.52
C VAL A 205 8.61 -5.25 -15.51
N ASN A 206 7.35 -5.49 -15.20
CA ASN A 206 6.33 -4.48 -14.98
C ASN A 206 5.93 -4.45 -13.50
N LEU A 207 5.84 -3.26 -12.89
CA LEU A 207 5.51 -3.15 -11.46
C LEU A 207 4.00 -3.06 -11.28
N ASP A 208 3.48 -4.01 -10.51
CA ASP A 208 2.04 -4.16 -10.27
C ASP A 208 1.65 -3.70 -8.86
N ALA A 209 2.62 -3.53 -7.96
CA ALA A 209 2.33 -3.00 -6.65
C ALA A 209 3.54 -2.33 -6.04
N MET A 210 3.34 -1.29 -5.22
CA MET A 210 4.44 -0.73 -4.46
C MET A 210 4.05 0.01 -3.20
N MET A 211 4.99 0.07 -2.26
CA MET A 211 5.09 1.07 -1.21
C MET A 211 6.50 1.67 -1.28
N THR A 212 6.68 2.92 -0.86
CA THR A 212 8.01 3.54 -0.90
C THR A 212 8.34 4.35 0.34
N SER A 213 9.63 4.50 0.65
CA SER A 213 10.05 5.30 1.80
C SER A 213 11.32 6.10 1.52
N GLY A 214 11.21 7.43 1.61
CA GLY A 214 12.33 8.31 1.31
C GLY A 214 12.70 8.20 -0.16
N ARG A 215 13.99 8.35 -0.50
CA ARG A 215 14.41 8.47 -1.92
C ARG A 215 14.70 7.16 -2.62
N ASN A 216 15.08 6.12 -1.87
CA ASN A 216 15.73 4.95 -2.44
C ASN A 216 15.11 3.62 -1.99
N LEU A 217 14.17 3.63 -1.04
CA LEU A 217 13.54 2.39 -0.55
C LEU A 217 12.22 2.16 -1.27
N ILE A 218 12.07 0.94 -1.76
CA ILE A 218 10.86 0.43 -2.40
C ILE A 218 10.55 -0.97 -1.87
N MET A 219 9.26 -1.24 -1.72
CA MET A 219 8.68 -2.56 -1.53
C MET A 219 7.74 -2.74 -2.70
N PHE A 220 7.80 -3.84 -3.42
CA PHE A 220 7.07 -3.97 -4.67
C PHE A 220 6.75 -5.41 -5.01
N SER A 221 5.74 -5.56 -5.87
CA SER A 221 5.44 -6.76 -6.66
C SER A 221 5.62 -6.44 -8.14
N ILE A 222 5.69 -7.47 -8.98
CA ILE A 222 5.74 -7.35 -10.44
C ILE A 222 4.72 -8.30 -11.08
N ASP A 223 4.35 -8.00 -12.33
CA ASP A 223 3.63 -8.93 -13.19
C ASP A 223 4.32 -10.30 -13.27
N PRO A 224 3.57 -11.41 -13.42
CA PRO A 224 4.15 -12.73 -13.56
C PRO A 224 5.09 -12.83 -14.76
N ILE A 225 6.27 -13.42 -14.55
CA ILE A 225 7.26 -13.69 -15.60
C ILE A 225 7.51 -15.21 -15.60
N GLU A 226 6.75 -15.94 -16.41
CA GLU A 226 6.81 -17.41 -16.48
C GLU A 226 8.22 -17.90 -16.82
N GLU A 227 8.92 -17.20 -17.72
CA GLU A 227 10.29 -17.52 -18.15
C GLU A 227 11.33 -17.39 -17.01
N ALA A 228 11.08 -16.48 -16.06
CA ALA A 228 11.91 -16.30 -14.87
C ALA A 228 11.41 -17.14 -13.68
N GLY A 229 10.30 -17.85 -13.84
CA GLY A 229 9.66 -18.61 -12.77
C GLY A 229 9.08 -17.75 -11.67
N LEU A 230 8.62 -16.54 -12.00
CA LEU A 230 7.97 -15.60 -11.07
C LEU A 230 6.47 -15.62 -11.32
N ASP A 231 5.66 -15.82 -10.28
CA ASP A 231 4.20 -15.95 -10.41
C ASP A 231 3.42 -14.69 -10.04
N GLY A 232 4.12 -13.60 -9.70
CA GLY A 232 3.56 -12.31 -9.33
C GLY A 232 3.12 -12.24 -7.86
N GLY A 233 3.22 -13.35 -7.12
CA GLY A 233 2.93 -13.40 -5.69
C GLY A 233 4.09 -12.93 -4.80
N GLU A 234 5.24 -12.65 -5.41
CA GLU A 234 6.42 -12.22 -4.69
C GLU A 234 6.34 -10.75 -4.26
N ILE A 235 6.80 -10.48 -3.03
CA ILE A 235 6.99 -9.10 -2.57
C ILE A 235 8.45 -8.92 -2.23
N TRP A 236 9.11 -8.00 -2.93
CA TRP A 236 10.50 -7.63 -2.69
C TRP A 236 10.60 -6.37 -1.85
N VAL A 237 11.73 -6.25 -1.14
CA VAL A 237 12.17 -5.05 -0.46
C VAL A 237 13.57 -4.71 -0.97
N TRP A 238 13.75 -3.48 -1.42
CA TRP A 238 15.00 -3.06 -2.02
C TRP A 238 15.38 -1.62 -1.67
N GLU A 239 16.68 -1.40 -1.46
CA GLU A 239 17.28 -0.08 -1.39
C GLU A 239 18.15 0.14 -2.62
N LYS A 240 17.87 1.20 -3.39
CA LYS A 240 18.63 1.52 -4.59
C LYS A 240 20.13 1.60 -4.29
N GLY A 241 20.90 0.72 -4.93
CA GLY A 241 22.36 0.66 -4.79
C GLY A 241 22.88 -0.17 -3.61
N SER A 242 22.03 -0.86 -2.84
CA SER A 242 22.46 -1.71 -1.71
C SER A 242 22.85 -3.14 -2.09
N GLY A 243 22.60 -3.58 -3.33
CA GLY A 243 22.77 -4.97 -3.77
C GLY A 243 21.48 -5.55 -4.33
N PRO A 244 21.32 -6.88 -4.34
CA PRO A 244 20.07 -7.54 -4.68
C PRO A 244 18.93 -7.17 -3.73
N ALA A 245 17.70 -7.31 -4.18
CA ALA A 245 16.49 -7.22 -3.36
C ALA A 245 16.34 -8.46 -2.48
N ASP A 246 15.68 -8.29 -1.33
CA ASP A 246 15.29 -9.38 -0.44
C ASP A 246 13.77 -9.60 -0.53
N PHE A 247 13.32 -10.85 -0.45
CA PHE A 247 11.89 -11.11 -0.27
C PHE A 247 11.41 -10.60 1.10
N LEU A 248 10.20 -10.07 1.14
CA LEU A 248 9.55 -9.63 2.36
C LEU A 248 9.29 -10.83 3.28
N LYS A 249 9.70 -10.70 4.54
CA LYS A 249 9.33 -11.63 5.61
C LYS A 249 8.23 -11.02 6.47
N HIS A 250 7.00 -11.47 6.27
CA HIS A 250 5.80 -10.98 6.95
C HIS A 250 4.83 -12.14 7.21
N GLY A 251 3.90 -11.99 8.16
CA GLY A 251 2.87 -13.00 8.42
C GLY A 251 3.38 -14.35 8.95
N GLY A 252 4.68 -14.44 9.27
CA GLY A 252 5.34 -15.70 9.64
C GLY A 252 5.89 -16.52 8.47
N HIS A 253 5.83 -16.02 7.24
CA HIS A 253 6.37 -16.66 6.04
C HIS A 253 7.23 -15.68 5.22
N LEU A 254 7.71 -16.13 4.06
CA LEU A 254 8.45 -15.32 3.10
C LEU A 254 7.56 -15.13 1.87
N TRP A 255 7.42 -13.90 1.39
CA TRP A 255 6.64 -13.58 0.18
C TRP A 255 7.51 -13.82 -1.06
N ASN A 256 7.70 -15.09 -1.41
CA ASN A 256 8.42 -15.58 -2.58
C ASN A 256 7.53 -16.53 -3.41
N THR A 257 8.00 -17.01 -4.56
CA THR A 257 7.25 -17.88 -5.48
C THR A 257 6.70 -19.17 -4.85
N ASP A 258 7.34 -19.67 -3.79
CA ASP A 258 6.87 -20.88 -3.09
C ASP A 258 5.60 -20.60 -2.27
N PHE A 259 5.37 -19.36 -1.87
CA PHE A 259 4.19 -18.94 -1.11
C PHE A 259 2.99 -18.77 -2.04
N LYS A 260 1.91 -19.50 -1.76
CA LYS A 260 0.70 -19.54 -2.60
C LYS A 260 -0.31 -18.53 -2.09
N VAL A 261 -0.28 -17.33 -2.64
CA VAL A 261 -1.20 -16.21 -2.36
C VAL A 261 -2.64 -16.66 -2.63
N MET A 262 -2.90 -17.26 -3.79
CA MET A 262 -4.24 -17.69 -4.18
C MET A 262 -4.83 -18.72 -3.20
N GLU A 263 -4.04 -19.72 -2.81
CA GLU A 263 -4.47 -20.72 -1.83
C GLU A 263 -4.63 -20.13 -0.42
N THR A 264 -3.72 -19.23 -0.01
CA THR A 264 -3.68 -18.70 1.36
C THR A 264 -4.80 -17.71 1.64
N PHE A 265 -5.12 -16.84 0.68
CA PHE A 265 -6.08 -15.75 0.86
C PHE A 265 -7.40 -15.97 0.13
N GLY A 266 -7.47 -16.96 -0.77
CA GLY A 266 -8.65 -17.22 -1.59
C GLY A 266 -8.89 -16.14 -2.64
N THR A 267 -7.81 -15.52 -3.14
CA THR A 267 -7.83 -14.50 -4.19
C THR A 267 -8.13 -15.10 -5.57
N ALA A 268 -8.31 -14.24 -6.58
CA ALA A 268 -8.53 -14.68 -7.96
C ALA A 268 -7.25 -15.10 -8.70
N SER A 269 -6.09 -14.61 -8.27
CA SER A 269 -4.78 -14.86 -8.88
C SER A 269 -3.67 -14.89 -7.83
N GLU A 270 -2.47 -15.33 -8.23
CA GLU A 270 -1.25 -15.18 -7.43
C GLU A 270 -0.69 -13.75 -7.48
N ASN A 271 -0.97 -13.02 -8.57
CA ASN A 271 -0.35 -11.75 -8.88
C ASN A 271 -0.85 -10.61 -7.98
N VAL A 272 0.05 -10.01 -7.19
CA VAL A 272 -0.24 -8.92 -6.25
C VAL A 272 -0.25 -7.58 -7.00
N ASN A 273 -1.39 -6.91 -7.00
CA ASN A 273 -1.67 -5.71 -7.81
C ASN A 273 -1.79 -4.40 -6.99
N ALA A 274 -1.67 -4.47 -5.68
CA ALA A 274 -1.49 -3.25 -4.89
C ALA A 274 -0.90 -3.59 -3.53
N LEU A 275 -0.20 -2.62 -2.93
CA LEU A 275 0.43 -2.77 -1.61
C LEU A 275 0.23 -1.51 -0.80
N GLU A 276 -0.12 -1.69 0.46
CA GLU A 276 -0.19 -0.65 1.47
C GLU A 276 -0.10 -1.33 2.85
N ALA A 277 -0.09 -0.57 3.93
CA ALA A 277 -0.12 -1.13 5.26
C ALA A 277 -0.94 -0.32 6.24
N ILE A 278 -1.47 -1.00 7.25
CA ILE A 278 -2.17 -0.37 8.36
C ILE A 278 -1.50 -0.81 9.66
N GLY A 279 -1.40 0.09 10.63
CA GLY A 279 -0.81 -0.26 11.92
C GLY A 279 -1.15 0.73 13.00
N SER A 280 -1.08 0.28 14.25
CA SER A 280 -1.25 1.15 15.41
C SER A 280 0.11 1.58 15.95
N TYR A 281 0.36 2.89 16.04
CA TYR A 281 1.37 3.38 16.97
C TYR A 281 0.72 3.59 18.34
N SER A 282 1.24 2.92 19.36
CA SER A 282 1.00 3.31 20.75
C SER A 282 2.36 3.51 21.40
N GLY A 283 2.56 4.68 22.00
CA GLY A 283 3.78 5.01 22.74
C GLY A 283 3.39 5.60 24.08
N ILE A 284 4.03 5.19 25.17
CA ILE A 284 3.88 5.87 26.47
C ILE A 284 4.94 6.95 26.52
N LEU A 285 4.55 8.24 26.44
CA LEU A 285 5.43 9.41 26.54
C LEU A 285 6.17 9.50 27.90
N ASP A 286 7.18 8.64 28.15
CA ASP A 286 8.04 8.75 29.33
C ASP A 286 9.38 9.43 28.99
N ALA A 287 9.88 10.28 29.90
CA ALA A 287 10.87 11.32 29.65
C ALA A 287 12.33 10.85 29.36
N GLY A 288 12.50 9.70 28.72
CA GLY A 288 13.72 9.18 28.14
C GLY A 288 13.37 8.01 27.22
N PHE A 289 13.41 8.21 25.91
CA PHE A 289 12.80 7.26 24.97
C PHE A 289 13.74 6.37 24.19
N GLU A 290 13.39 5.09 24.24
CA GLU A 290 13.47 4.12 23.16
C GLU A 290 12.04 3.94 22.62
N VAL A 291 11.80 4.17 21.32
CA VAL A 291 10.49 3.94 20.71
C VAL A 291 10.30 2.43 20.58
N ILE A 292 9.51 1.84 21.48
CA ILE A 292 9.19 0.41 21.43
C ILE A 292 7.83 0.24 20.73
N PRO A 293 7.77 -0.36 19.53
CA PRO A 293 6.49 -0.72 18.91
C PRO A 293 5.74 -1.69 19.82
N VAL A 294 4.46 -1.41 20.07
CA VAL A 294 3.65 -2.28 20.92
C VAL A 294 3.44 -3.60 20.18
N LYS A 295 3.81 -4.68 20.88
CA LYS A 295 3.59 -6.05 20.42
C LYS A 295 2.09 -6.22 20.17
N SER A 296 1.70 -6.60 18.96
CA SER A 296 0.32 -6.97 18.66
C SER A 296 -0.15 -8.01 19.68
N LEU A 297 -1.25 -7.72 20.37
CA LEU A 297 -1.85 -8.71 21.26
C LEU A 297 -2.55 -9.78 20.40
N PRO A 298 -2.53 -11.05 20.79
CA PRO A 298 -3.27 -12.08 20.07
C PRO A 298 -4.77 -11.76 20.13
N LEU A 299 -5.43 -11.75 18.96
CA LEU A 299 -6.87 -11.56 18.83
C LEU A 299 -7.62 -12.66 19.62
N ASP A 300 -8.47 -12.27 20.56
CA ASP A 300 -9.52 -13.14 21.06
C ASP A 300 -10.64 -13.13 20.02
N THR A 301 -10.96 -14.31 19.46
CA THR A 301 -11.92 -14.45 18.37
C THR A 301 -13.34 -14.29 18.91
N VAL A 302 -13.86 -13.06 18.93
CA VAL A 302 -15.17 -12.79 19.54
C VAL A 302 -16.30 -12.82 18.50
N GLY A 303 -16.94 -13.99 18.39
CA GLY A 303 -18.36 -14.15 18.10
C GLY A 303 -19.25 -14.06 19.36
N GLY A 304 -18.81 -13.37 20.41
CA GLY A 304 -19.49 -13.26 21.71
C GLY A 304 -20.09 -11.88 21.94
N ASN A 305 -21.35 -11.82 22.38
CA ASN A 305 -22.07 -10.59 22.67
C ASN A 305 -21.30 -9.62 23.60
N PRO A 306 -21.38 -8.30 23.37
CA PRO A 306 -20.70 -7.31 24.20
C PRO A 306 -21.22 -7.32 25.64
N ILE A 307 -20.29 -7.43 26.59
CA ILE A 307 -20.56 -7.17 28.01
C ILE A 307 -20.36 -5.67 28.25
N PRO A 308 -21.38 -4.94 28.75
CA PRO A 308 -21.21 -3.53 29.05
C PRO A 308 -20.33 -3.37 30.30
N LEU A 309 -19.21 -2.65 30.15
CA LEU A 309 -18.45 -2.13 31.28
C LEU A 309 -19.24 -0.97 31.90
N SER A 310 -19.80 -1.20 33.07
CA SER A 310 -20.26 -0.15 33.97
C SER A 310 -19.05 0.55 34.60
N ILE A 311 -19.04 1.88 34.54
CA ILE A 311 -18.07 2.79 35.18
C ILE A 311 -17.99 2.51 36.69
#